data_AF-A0A2R6KJ03-F1
#
_entry.id   AF-A0A2R6KJ03-F1
#
_cell.length_a   1.000
_cell.length_b   1.000
_cell.length_c   1.000
_cell.angle_alpha   90.00
_cell.angle_beta   90.00
_cell.angle_gamma   90.00
#
_symmetry.space_group_name_H-M   'P 1'
#
loop_
_entity.id
_entity.type
_entity.pdbx_description
1 polymer ?
#
loop_
_entity_poly.entity_id
_entity_poly.type
_entity_poly.pdbx_seq_one_letter_code
_entity_poly.pdbx_strand_id
1 'polypeptide(L)'
;MAKSDPAADENDEKVNLRLPEDFLADLDERWQEEGYSSRSEFMREALRDAVYGSRLSKIALEDLLASERQFERGQTVSADEARERFGTDE
;
A
#
# COMPACT_ATOMS: atom_id res chain seq x y z
N MET A 1 -12.27 -10.78 25.82
CA MET A 1 -10.82 -10.93 26.01
C MET A 1 -10.16 -9.81 25.20
N ALA A 2 -9.53 -8.85 25.87
CA ALA A 2 -8.86 -7.72 25.22
C ALA A 2 -7.63 -8.24 24.47
N LYS A 3 -7.59 -8.09 23.14
CA LYS A 3 -6.37 -8.34 22.38
C LYS A 3 -5.48 -7.10 22.52
N SER A 4 -4.26 -7.34 22.98
CA SER A 4 -3.21 -6.36 23.18
C SER A 4 -2.87 -5.68 21.85
N ASP A 5 -2.86 -4.33 21.81
CA ASP A 5 -2.24 -3.55 20.74
C ASP A 5 -0.74 -3.93 20.70
N PRO A 6 -0.23 -4.54 19.61
CA PRO A 6 1.19 -4.77 19.50
C PRO A 6 1.89 -3.44 19.19
N ALA A 7 2.72 -3.02 20.15
CA ALA A 7 3.71 -1.95 20.12
C ALA A 7 3.18 -0.52 19.89
N ALA A 8 2.74 0.12 20.97
CA ALA A 8 3.01 1.55 21.15
C ALA A 8 4.47 1.69 21.61
N ASP A 9 5.29 2.41 20.85
CA ASP A 9 6.67 2.75 21.23
C ASP A 9 6.66 3.82 22.33
N GLU A 10 7.76 3.98 23.05
CA GLU A 10 7.91 4.96 24.13
C GLU A 10 7.76 6.42 23.63
N ASN A 11 7.80 6.61 22.30
CA ASN A 11 7.68 7.89 21.61
C ASN A 11 6.34 8.11 20.88
N ASP A 12 5.35 7.23 21.04
CA ASP A 12 4.07 7.38 20.34
C ASP A 12 3.10 8.32 21.09
N GLU A 13 2.63 9.38 20.43
CA GLU A 13 1.60 10.29 20.95
C GLU A 13 0.20 9.86 20.49
N LYS A 14 -0.80 9.90 21.39
CA LYS A 14 -2.17 9.50 21.06
C LYS A 14 -2.94 10.63 20.38
N VAL A 15 -3.48 10.35 19.21
CA VAL A 15 -4.38 11.26 18.48
C VAL A 15 -5.82 10.77 18.59
N ASN A 16 -6.76 11.68 18.87
CA ASN A 16 -8.20 11.41 18.86
C ASN A 16 -8.82 11.98 17.59
N LEU A 17 -9.46 11.12 16.78
CA LEU A 17 -10.10 11.50 15.52
C LEU A 17 -11.60 11.22 15.61
N ARG A 18 -12.42 12.10 15.03
CA ARG A 18 -13.86 11.88 14.86
C ARG A 18 -14.14 11.57 13.40
N LEU A 19 -14.72 10.41 13.14
CA LEU A 19 -15.03 9.92 11.79
C LEU A 19 -16.56 9.78 11.63
N PRO A 20 -17.10 9.92 10.40
CA PRO A 20 -18.47 9.52 10.10
C PRO A 20 -18.70 8.04 10.43
N GLU A 21 -19.89 7.69 10.91
CA GLU A 21 -20.20 6.30 11.31
C GLU A 21 -20.13 5.33 10.12
N ASP A 22 -20.67 5.72 8.96
CA ASP A 22 -20.62 4.90 7.75
C ASP A 22 -19.17 4.62 7.32
N PHE A 23 -18.31 5.64 7.37
CA PHE A 23 -16.89 5.49 7.05
C PHE A 23 -16.15 4.60 8.05
N LEU A 24 -16.55 4.59 9.33
CA LEU A 24 -15.96 3.71 10.33
C LEU A 24 -16.28 2.24 10.03
N ALA A 25 -17.48 1.95 9.51
CA ALA A 25 -17.84 0.59 9.09
C ALA A 25 -17.01 0.14 7.88
N ASP A 26 -16.86 1.00 6.87
CA ASP A 26 -15.99 0.72 5.71
C ASP A 26 -14.53 0.50 6.14
N LEU A 27 -14.05 1.30 7.09
CA LEU A 27 -12.72 1.15 7.65
C LEU A 27 -12.57 -0.22 8.31
N ASP A 28 -13.54 -0.61 9.16
CA ASP A 28 -13.57 -1.86 9.92
C ASP A 28 -13.55 -3.11 9.03
N GLU A 29 -14.17 -3.04 7.84
CA GLU A 29 -14.09 -4.08 6.81
C GLU A 29 -12.69 -4.11 6.17
N ARG A 30 -12.21 -2.95 5.69
CA ARG A 30 -10.97 -2.86 4.90
C ARG A 30 -9.72 -3.32 5.65
N TRP A 31 -9.52 -2.90 6.91
CA TRP A 31 -8.28 -3.28 7.62
C TRP A 31 -8.19 -4.80 7.86
N GLN A 32 -9.33 -5.49 7.97
CA GLN A 32 -9.36 -6.95 8.14
C GLN A 32 -9.09 -7.66 6.82
N GLU A 33 -9.69 -7.18 5.72
CA GLU A 33 -9.44 -7.70 4.36
C GLU A 33 -7.95 -7.60 4.00
N GLU A 34 -7.32 -6.47 4.32
CA GLU A 34 -5.89 -6.22 4.11
C GLU A 34 -4.98 -6.93 5.13
N GLY A 35 -5.55 -7.62 6.13
CA GLY A 35 -4.82 -8.47 7.07
C GLY A 35 -4.01 -7.74 8.15
N TYR A 36 -4.33 -6.49 8.45
CA TYR A 36 -3.66 -5.73 9.51
C TYR A 36 -3.95 -6.32 10.90
N SER A 37 -3.05 -6.11 11.86
CA SER A 37 -3.23 -6.64 13.22
C SER A 37 -4.21 -5.81 14.05
N SER A 38 -4.39 -4.53 13.68
CA SER A 38 -5.33 -3.62 14.31
C SER A 38 -5.73 -2.47 13.37
N ARG A 39 -6.86 -1.84 13.67
CA ARG A 39 -7.29 -0.59 13.01
C ARG A 39 -6.28 0.53 13.16
N SER A 40 -5.69 0.64 14.35
CA SER A 40 -4.72 1.69 14.66
C SER A 40 -3.49 1.56 13.78
N GLU A 41 -3.06 0.34 13.48
CA GLU A 41 -1.94 0.06 12.58
C GLU A 41 -2.28 0.44 11.13
N PHE A 42 -3.45 0.04 10.63
CA PHE A 42 -3.94 0.43 9.31
C PHE A 42 -4.01 1.95 9.14
N MET A 43 -4.60 2.65 10.12
CA MET A 43 -4.67 4.11 10.12
C MET A 43 -3.28 4.76 10.21
N ARG A 44 -2.37 4.21 11.02
CA ARG A 44 -1.00 4.71 11.14
C ARG A 44 -0.25 4.58 9.82
N GLU A 45 -0.40 3.47 9.10
CA GLU A 45 0.24 3.28 7.80
C GLU A 45 -0.36 4.20 6.74
N ALA A 46 -1.69 4.32 6.67
CA ALA A 46 -2.34 5.25 5.76
C ALA A 46 -1.93 6.72 6.01
N LEU A 47 -1.80 7.14 7.27
CA LEU A 47 -1.30 8.47 7.63
C LEU A 47 0.18 8.64 7.30
N ARG A 48 1.00 7.60 7.51
CA ARG A 48 2.43 7.60 7.14
C ARG A 48 2.59 7.77 5.64
N ASP A 49 1.83 7.05 4.83
CA ASP A 49 1.84 7.18 3.37
C ASP A 49 1.32 8.55 2.91
N ALA A 50 0.29 9.10 3.54
CA ALA A 50 -0.19 10.44 3.22
C ALA A 50 0.86 11.54 3.50
N VAL A 51 1.70 11.37 4.53
CA VAL A 51 2.73 12.35 4.93
C VAL A 51 4.04 12.16 4.16
N TYR A 52 4.49 10.92 4.02
CA TYR A 52 5.81 10.58 3.46
C TYR A 52 5.75 10.12 2.00
N GLY A 53 4.55 9.97 1.43
CA GLY A 53 4.32 9.31 0.15
C GLY A 53 4.39 7.78 0.28
N SER A 54 3.68 7.06 -0.59
CA SER A 54 3.86 5.62 -0.76
C SER A 54 5.33 5.34 -1.04
N ARG A 55 6.00 4.58 -0.16
CA ARG A 55 7.45 4.39 -0.20
C ARG A 55 7.87 3.46 -1.35
N LEU A 56 7.89 3.97 -2.57
CA LEU A 56 8.71 3.39 -3.62
C LEU A 56 10.17 3.81 -3.36
N SER A 57 11.10 2.88 -3.56
CA SER A 57 12.51 3.26 -3.60
C SER A 57 12.74 4.22 -4.77
N LYS A 58 13.80 5.04 -4.71
CA LYS A 58 14.17 5.92 -5.84
C LYS A 58 14.29 5.12 -7.15
N ILE A 59 14.85 3.91 -7.06
CA ILE A 59 15.00 2.99 -8.20
C ILE A 59 13.64 2.56 -8.73
N ALA A 60 12.72 2.12 -7.87
CA ALA A 60 11.38 1.71 -8.30
C ALA A 60 10.61 2.86 -8.97
N LEU A 61 10.77 4.09 -8.49
CA LEU A 61 10.18 5.26 -9.13
C LEU A 61 10.82 5.56 -10.50
N GLU A 62 12.15 5.45 -10.61
CA GLU A 62 12.87 5.59 -11.88
C GLU A 62 12.46 4.52 -12.90
N ASP A 63 12.23 3.29 -12.45
CA ASP A 63 11.77 2.17 -13.27
C ASP A 63 10.34 2.40 -13.79
N LEU A 64 9.41 2.90 -12.95
CA LEU A 64 8.06 3.27 -13.40
C LEU A 64 8.10 4.39 -14.45
N LEU A 65 8.92 5.43 -14.24
CA LEU A 65 9.10 6.53 -15.21
C LEU A 65 9.80 6.07 -16.50
N ALA A 66 10.66 5.05 -16.42
CA ALA A 66 11.25 4.44 -17.60
C ALA A 66 10.21 3.63 -18.39
N SER A 67 9.39 2.85 -17.69
CA SER A 67 8.29 2.06 -18.27
C SER A 67 7.26 2.93 -18.99
N GLU A 68 6.81 4.02 -18.37
CA GLU A 68 5.87 4.97 -18.98
C GLU A 68 6.41 5.50 -20.31
N ARG A 69 7.67 5.94 -20.33
CA ARG A 69 8.32 6.44 -21.56
C ARG A 69 8.52 5.34 -22.61
N GLN A 70 8.69 4.08 -22.21
CA GLN A 70 8.75 2.96 -23.15
C GLN A 70 7.38 2.72 -23.78
N PHE A 71 6.30 2.81 -22.99
CA PHE A 71 4.93 2.70 -23.49
C PHE A 71 4.62 3.80 -24.52
N GLU A 72 4.91 5.07 -24.20
CA GLU A 72 4.71 6.20 -25.12
C GLU A 72 5.50 6.06 -26.44
N ARG A 73 6.69 5.44 -26.39
CA ARG A 73 7.54 5.19 -27.56
C ARG A 73 7.20 3.89 -28.31
N GLY A 74 6.19 3.13 -27.88
CA GLY A 74 5.84 1.84 -28.48
C GLY A 74 6.92 0.77 -28.31
N GLN A 75 7.68 0.83 -27.21
CA GLN A 75 8.76 -0.10 -26.88
C GLN A 75 8.34 -1.23 -25.94
N THR A 76 7.05 -1.32 -25.61
CA THR A 76 6.46 -2.39 -24.80
C THR A 76 6.05 -3.57 -25.66
N VAL A 77 6.08 -4.76 -25.09
CA VAL A 77 5.60 -6.00 -25.72
C VAL A 77 4.27 -6.42 -25.13
N SER A 78 3.54 -7.29 -25.82
CA SER A 78 2.33 -7.90 -25.27
C SER A 78 2.65 -8.81 -24.08
N ALA A 79 1.66 -9.08 -23.23
CA ALA A 79 1.85 -9.99 -22.11
C ALA A 79 2.18 -11.41 -22.58
N ASP A 80 1.55 -11.88 -23.66
CA ASP A 80 1.79 -13.22 -24.22
C ASP A 80 3.22 -13.32 -24.78
N GLU A 81 3.67 -12.33 -25.54
CA GLU A 81 5.05 -12.26 -26.04
C GLU A 81 6.07 -12.19 -24.90
N ALA A 82 5.77 -11.47 -23.81
CA ALA A 82 6.64 -11.41 -22.64
C ALA A 82 6.76 -12.77 -21.95
N ARG A 83 5.64 -13.47 -21.73
CA ARG A 83 5.65 -14.79 -21.09
C ARG A 83 6.42 -15.80 -21.93
N GLU A 84 6.29 -15.75 -23.26
CA GLU A 84 7.00 -16.67 -24.17
C GLU A 84 8.51 -16.39 -24.09
N ARG A 85 8.88 -15.11 -24.12
CA ARG A 85 10.27 -14.67 -24.07
C ARG A 85 10.97 -15.00 -22.74
N PHE A 86 10.24 -14.93 -21.63
CA PHE A 86 10.80 -15.13 -20.29
C PHE A 86 10.53 -16.53 -19.72
N GLY A 87 9.84 -17.40 -20.48
CA GLY A 87 9.54 -18.77 -20.05
C GLY A 87 8.59 -18.83 -18.85
N THR A 88 7.59 -17.94 -18.81
CA THR A 88 6.59 -17.89 -17.73
C THR A 88 5.18 -18.22 -18.22
N ASP A 89 5.07 -18.96 -19.33
CA ASP A 89 3.82 -19.49 -19.88
C ASP A 89 3.45 -20.89 -19.33
N GLU A 90 4.28 -21.47 -18.45
CA GLU A 90 4.04 -22.76 -17.78
C GLU A 90 3.45 -22.60 -16.37
#